data_AF-A0A4V1GDP3-F1
#
_entry.id   AF-A0A4V1GDP3-F1
#
_cell.length_a   1.000
_cell.length_b   1.000
_cell.length_c   1.000
_cell.angle_alpha   90.00
_cell.angle_beta   90.00
_cell.angle_gamma   90.00
#
_symmetry.space_group_name_H-M   'P 1'
#
loop_
_entity.id
_entity.type
_entity.pdbx_description
1 polymer ?
#
loop_
_entity_poly.entity_id
_entity_poly.type
_entity_poly.pdbx_seq_one_letter_code
_entity_poly.pdbx_strand_id
1 'polypeptide(L)'
;MEKMKYAVAVSGGIDSVVLLDLMAHKGHQCVVLHFDHGMRGESRADARFVEALARRYGFLFEGKREELLGANEAIARQHRYAFLLAAAERHGAQLVTAHHLDDVVETIALNIARGTRWRGLAVLGDRRIMRPLTHWTKQQLTTYAVRRHLEWVEDETNATDVYTRNRLRRKLMNLPDDVKQQLYDLWQEQLELAEAITDESVQLLTEPLNRYFFISIDMAEAVELLAEYIRNTFATSLLTSQLERAVLALKTGKPGTVWQIGEGLEMKLSLKTAIIKKIDLGRKDFSDYGGKDAEQEWQE
;
A
#
# COMPACT_ATOMS: atom_id res chain seq x y z
N MET A 1 -28.97 14.08 -1.40
CA MET A 1 -27.80 13.19 -1.28
C MET A 1 -26.88 13.55 -2.43
N GLU A 2 -25.73 14.16 -2.16
CA GLU A 2 -24.71 14.39 -3.20
C GLU A 2 -24.34 13.03 -3.81
N LYS A 3 -24.30 12.95 -5.14
CA LYS A 3 -23.92 11.71 -5.82
C LYS A 3 -22.45 11.46 -5.53
N MET A 4 -22.14 10.32 -4.91
CA MET A 4 -20.75 9.87 -4.74
C MET A 4 -20.08 9.79 -6.11
N LYS A 5 -18.97 10.52 -6.27
CA LYS A 5 -18.14 10.52 -7.47
C LYS A 5 -17.02 9.50 -7.30
N TYR A 6 -16.75 8.72 -8.33
CA TYR A 6 -15.73 7.68 -8.30
C TYR A 6 -14.58 8.01 -9.24
N ALA A 7 -13.36 7.83 -8.76
CA ALA A 7 -12.15 7.91 -9.57
C ALA A 7 -11.73 6.47 -9.90
N VAL A 8 -11.98 6.02 -11.13
CA VAL A 8 -11.72 4.64 -11.54
C VAL A 8 -10.35 4.54 -12.17
N ALA A 9 -9.44 3.78 -11.57
CA ALA A 9 -8.12 3.52 -12.14
C ALA A 9 -8.22 2.51 -13.29
N VAL A 10 -7.87 2.93 -14.51
CA VAL A 10 -7.98 2.11 -15.73
C VAL A 10 -6.64 1.99 -16.42
N SER A 11 -6.08 0.77 -16.47
CA SER A 11 -4.83 0.49 -17.19
C SER A 11 -5.06 0.19 -18.67
N GLY A 12 -6.27 -0.21 -19.04
CA GLY A 12 -6.61 -0.72 -20.38
C GLY A 12 -6.72 -2.24 -20.43
N GLY A 13 -6.20 -2.93 -19.40
CA GLY A 13 -6.36 -4.37 -19.24
C GLY A 13 -7.77 -4.79 -18.84
N ILE A 14 -8.10 -6.05 -19.09
CA ILE A 14 -9.43 -6.65 -18.93
C ILE A 14 -10.10 -6.34 -17.59
N ASP A 15 -9.38 -6.44 -16.46
CA ASP A 15 -9.97 -6.25 -15.13
C ASP A 15 -10.48 -4.82 -14.95
N SER A 16 -9.67 -3.86 -15.40
CA SER A 16 -9.99 -2.45 -15.31
C SER A 16 -11.08 -2.00 -16.29
N VAL A 17 -11.15 -2.64 -17.46
CA VAL A 17 -12.24 -2.46 -18.43
C VAL A 17 -13.56 -3.00 -17.87
N VAL A 18 -13.55 -4.19 -17.26
CA VAL A 18 -14.73 -4.78 -16.60
C VAL A 18 -15.21 -3.90 -15.45
N LEU A 19 -14.28 -3.41 -14.61
CA LEU A 19 -14.62 -2.46 -13.56
C LEU A 19 -15.33 -1.22 -14.13
N LEU A 20 -14.77 -0.62 -15.18
CA LEU A 20 -15.34 0.57 -15.80
C LEU A 20 -16.74 0.32 -16.38
N ASP A 21 -16.94 -0.79 -17.10
CA ASP A 21 -18.25 -1.19 -17.64
C ASP A 21 -19.28 -1.35 -16.51
N LEU A 22 -18.93 -2.03 -15.42
CA LEU A 22 -19.80 -2.19 -14.25
C LEU A 22 -20.18 -0.85 -13.62
N MET A 23 -19.23 0.07 -13.48
CA MET A 23 -19.49 1.40 -12.91
C MET A 23 -20.42 2.22 -13.80
N ALA A 24 -20.25 2.15 -15.12
CA ALA A 24 -21.14 2.78 -16.10
C ALA A 24 -22.57 2.23 -16.03
N HIS A 25 -22.73 0.91 -15.96
CA HIS A 25 -24.05 0.29 -15.95
C HIS A 25 -24.84 0.55 -14.67
N LYS A 26 -24.16 0.79 -13.55
CA LYS A 26 -24.79 1.20 -12.29
C LYS A 26 -25.16 2.70 -12.25
N GLY A 27 -24.87 3.46 -13.31
CA GLY A 27 -25.19 4.88 -13.40
C GLY A 27 -24.34 5.77 -12.48
N HIS A 28 -23.15 5.31 -12.09
CA HIS A 28 -22.25 6.08 -11.24
C HIS A 28 -21.58 7.23 -12.02
N GLN A 29 -21.33 8.35 -11.34
CA GLN A 29 -20.53 9.43 -11.91
C GLN A 29 -19.04 9.13 -11.72
N CYS A 30 -18.32 8.97 -12.81
CA CYS A 30 -16.93 8.54 -12.79
C CYS A 30 -15.99 9.55 -13.45
N VAL A 31 -14.76 9.63 -12.92
CA VAL A 31 -13.57 10.10 -13.62
C VAL A 31 -12.65 8.90 -13.82
N VAL A 32 -12.19 8.70 -15.05
CA VAL A 32 -11.24 7.65 -15.42
C VAL A 32 -9.83 8.20 -15.23
N LEU A 33 -9.04 7.50 -14.43
CA LEU A 33 -7.65 7.83 -14.15
C LEU A 33 -6.72 6.80 -14.80
N HIS A 34 -5.74 7.26 -15.57
CA HIS A 34 -4.74 6.41 -16.21
C HIS A 34 -3.32 6.86 -15.86
N PHE A 35 -2.44 5.91 -15.58
CA PHE A 35 -1.03 6.18 -15.33
C PHE A 35 -0.17 5.38 -16.30
N ASP A 36 0.54 6.09 -17.18
CA ASP A 36 1.49 5.55 -18.13
C ASP A 36 2.91 5.62 -17.52
N HIS A 37 3.51 4.46 -17.27
CA HIS A 37 4.86 4.35 -16.69
C HIS A 37 6.00 4.67 -17.67
N GLY A 38 5.70 4.96 -18.95
CA GLY A 38 6.70 5.29 -19.97
C GLY A 38 7.63 4.11 -20.35
N MET A 39 7.40 2.92 -19.80
CA MET A 39 8.32 1.78 -19.96
C MET A 39 8.30 1.14 -21.36
N ARG A 40 7.37 1.53 -22.25
CA ARG A 40 7.17 0.96 -23.58
C ARG A 40 6.94 2.02 -24.64
N GLY A 41 7.34 1.73 -25.87
CA GLY A 41 6.96 2.55 -27.03
C GLY A 41 5.45 2.57 -27.29
N GLU A 42 4.77 1.45 -26.99
CA GLU A 42 3.33 1.28 -27.24
C GLU A 42 2.42 1.86 -26.15
N SER A 43 2.95 2.28 -25.00
CA SER A 43 2.12 2.75 -23.87
C SER A 43 1.25 3.98 -24.19
N ARG A 44 1.62 4.74 -25.22
CA ARG A 44 0.79 5.84 -25.76
C ARG A 44 -0.48 5.34 -26.42
N ALA A 45 -0.48 4.14 -27.00
CA ALA A 45 -1.67 3.52 -27.57
C ALA A 45 -2.66 3.14 -26.47
N ASP A 46 -2.17 2.59 -25.35
CA ASP A 46 -2.99 2.23 -24.19
C ASP A 46 -3.69 3.47 -23.61
N ALA A 47 -2.96 4.57 -23.43
CA ALA A 47 -3.54 5.82 -22.96
C ALA A 47 -4.65 6.34 -23.89
N ARG A 48 -4.45 6.27 -25.22
CA ARG A 48 -5.48 6.66 -26.20
C ARG A 48 -6.69 5.72 -26.16
N PHE A 49 -6.46 4.42 -25.99
CA PHE A 49 -7.54 3.44 -25.84
C PHE A 49 -8.39 3.75 -24.60
N VAL A 50 -7.75 3.98 -23.45
CA VAL A 50 -8.45 4.29 -22.20
C VAL A 50 -9.20 5.62 -22.28
N GLU A 51 -8.60 6.64 -22.90
CA GLU A 51 -9.28 7.92 -23.13
C GLU A 51 -10.52 7.76 -24.01
N ALA A 52 -10.41 7.01 -25.12
CA ALA A 52 -11.55 6.72 -26.00
C ALA A 52 -12.65 5.93 -25.27
N LEU A 53 -12.26 4.97 -24.43
CA LEU A 53 -13.19 4.18 -23.62
C LEU A 53 -13.93 5.05 -22.59
N ALA A 54 -13.22 5.95 -21.90
CA ALA A 54 -13.82 6.91 -20.98
C ALA A 54 -14.87 7.80 -21.68
N ARG A 55 -14.52 8.34 -22.86
CA ARG A 55 -15.43 9.14 -23.69
C ARG A 55 -16.66 8.35 -24.13
N ARG A 56 -16.50 7.08 -24.52
CA ARG A 56 -17.61 6.20 -24.91
C ARG A 56 -18.64 6.02 -23.79
N TYR A 57 -18.19 5.95 -22.54
CA TYR A 57 -19.09 5.88 -21.36
C TYR A 57 -19.55 7.26 -20.86
N GLY A 58 -19.14 8.37 -21.49
CA GLY A 58 -19.48 9.72 -21.07
C GLY A 58 -18.77 10.18 -19.78
N PHE A 59 -17.61 9.60 -19.48
CA PHE A 59 -16.82 9.93 -18.29
C PHE A 59 -15.68 10.90 -18.59
N LEU A 60 -15.28 11.65 -17.56
CA LEU A 60 -14.07 12.47 -17.61
C LEU A 60 -12.84 11.57 -17.65
N PHE A 61 -11.77 12.03 -18.27
CA PHE A 61 -10.50 11.32 -18.33
C PHE A 61 -9.36 12.21 -17.83
N GLU A 62 -8.50 11.66 -16.98
CA GLU A 62 -7.25 12.28 -16.56
C GLU A 62 -6.12 11.25 -16.62
N GLY A 63 -5.13 11.52 -17.47
CA GLY A 63 -3.94 10.69 -17.62
C GLY A 63 -2.69 11.39 -17.13
N LYS A 64 -1.77 10.65 -16.50
CA LYS A 64 -0.39 11.10 -16.29
C LYS A 64 0.57 10.10 -16.91
N ARG A 65 1.58 10.63 -17.59
CA ARG A 65 2.75 9.86 -18.05
C ARG A 65 3.96 10.26 -17.24
N GLU A 66 4.76 9.28 -16.85
CA GLU A 66 6.03 9.48 -16.16
C GLU A 66 7.04 8.46 -16.66
N GLU A 67 8.21 8.91 -17.12
CA GLU A 67 9.26 8.03 -17.66
C GLU A 67 10.03 7.36 -16.52
N LEU A 68 9.58 6.19 -16.09
CA LEU A 68 10.17 5.44 -14.97
C LEU A 68 11.15 4.36 -15.46
N LEU A 69 12.02 4.73 -16.40
CA LEU A 69 12.99 3.80 -16.99
C LEU A 69 13.93 3.22 -15.92
N GLY A 70 13.97 1.88 -15.82
CA GLY A 70 14.82 1.18 -14.85
C GLY A 70 14.29 1.17 -13.40
N ALA A 71 13.13 1.78 -13.13
CA ALA A 71 12.48 1.65 -11.83
C ALA A 71 12.00 0.22 -11.62
N ASN A 72 12.15 -0.29 -10.39
CA ASN A 72 11.56 -1.58 -10.03
C ASN A 72 10.02 -1.45 -9.88
N GLU A 73 9.33 -2.59 -9.84
CA GLU A 73 7.86 -2.65 -9.73
C GLU A 73 7.33 -1.88 -8.51
N ALA A 74 8.05 -1.90 -7.39
CA ALA A 74 7.62 -1.22 -6.16
C ALA A 74 7.64 0.31 -6.31
N ILE A 75 8.70 0.87 -6.89
CA ILE A 75 8.81 2.31 -7.16
C ILE A 75 7.75 2.73 -8.19
N ALA A 76 7.61 1.98 -9.28
CA ALA A 76 6.57 2.24 -10.28
C ALA A 76 5.17 2.23 -9.66
N ARG A 77 4.89 1.27 -8.78
CA ARG A 77 3.62 1.19 -8.03
C ARG A 77 3.41 2.40 -7.12
N GLN A 78 4.44 2.88 -6.42
CA GLN A 78 4.37 4.07 -5.55
C GLN A 78 3.99 5.32 -6.34
N HIS A 79 4.69 5.61 -7.44
CA HIS A 79 4.39 6.77 -8.29
C HIS A 79 2.97 6.73 -8.87
N ARG A 80 2.54 5.54 -9.31
CA ARG A 80 1.16 5.33 -9.77
C ARG A 80 0.15 5.67 -8.69
N TYR A 81 0.27 5.11 -7.49
CA TYR A 81 -0.69 5.37 -6.42
C TYR A 81 -0.66 6.81 -5.91
N ALA A 82 0.52 7.44 -5.87
CA ALA A 82 0.64 8.86 -5.54
C ALA A 82 -0.16 9.72 -6.52
N PHE A 83 -0.04 9.47 -7.83
CA PHE A 83 -0.86 10.13 -8.83
C PHE A 83 -2.36 9.84 -8.65
N LEU A 84 -2.75 8.56 -8.54
CA LEU A 84 -4.15 8.15 -8.48
C LEU A 84 -4.87 8.75 -7.26
N LEU A 85 -4.23 8.73 -6.09
CA LEU A 85 -4.80 9.29 -4.86
C LEU A 85 -4.94 10.82 -4.97
N ALA A 86 -3.89 11.51 -5.43
CA ALA A 86 -3.93 12.96 -5.59
C ALA A 86 -4.96 13.41 -6.64
N ALA A 87 -5.13 12.64 -7.72
CA ALA A 87 -6.15 12.91 -8.74
C ALA A 87 -7.56 12.66 -8.19
N ALA A 88 -7.78 11.55 -7.49
CA ALA A 88 -9.05 11.27 -6.83
C ALA A 88 -9.46 12.40 -5.87
N GLU A 89 -8.52 12.89 -5.06
CA GLU A 89 -8.72 14.02 -4.15
C GLU A 89 -9.08 15.32 -4.88
N ARG A 90 -8.34 15.70 -5.93
CA ARG A 90 -8.66 16.88 -6.77
C ARG A 90 -10.08 16.83 -7.34
N HIS A 91 -10.56 15.63 -7.66
CA HIS A 91 -11.90 15.43 -8.20
C HIS A 91 -12.99 15.30 -7.14
N GLY A 92 -12.65 15.31 -5.85
CA GLY A 92 -13.57 15.03 -4.75
C GLY A 92 -14.20 13.64 -4.87
N ALA A 93 -13.41 12.66 -5.33
CA ALA A 93 -13.89 11.34 -5.72
C ALA A 93 -13.21 10.21 -4.94
N GLN A 94 -13.94 9.12 -4.69
CA GLN A 94 -13.37 7.92 -4.08
C GLN A 94 -12.56 7.13 -5.12
N LEU A 95 -11.29 6.83 -4.85
CA LEU A 95 -10.47 6.01 -5.74
C LEU A 95 -10.99 4.55 -5.76
N VAL A 96 -11.13 3.98 -6.95
CA VAL A 96 -11.60 2.61 -7.20
C VAL A 96 -10.59 1.90 -8.09
N THR A 97 -10.21 0.67 -7.74
CA THR A 97 -9.27 -0.14 -8.52
C THR A 97 -9.83 -1.53 -8.79
N ALA A 98 -9.37 -2.17 -9.86
CA ALA A 98 -9.89 -3.44 -10.35
C ALA A 98 -9.20 -4.67 -9.75
N HIS A 99 -8.67 -4.58 -8.52
CA HIS A 99 -8.10 -5.74 -7.86
C HIS A 99 -9.19 -6.78 -7.60
N HIS A 100 -8.88 -8.03 -7.90
CA HIS A 100 -9.81 -9.15 -7.85
C HIS A 100 -9.36 -10.25 -6.87
N LEU A 101 -10.15 -11.31 -6.71
CA LEU A 101 -9.88 -12.37 -5.73
C LEU A 101 -8.50 -13.01 -5.94
N ASP A 102 -8.15 -13.34 -7.19
CA ASP A 102 -6.85 -13.93 -7.47
C ASP A 102 -5.68 -13.00 -7.11
N ASP A 103 -5.84 -11.66 -7.14
CA ASP A 103 -4.80 -10.71 -6.69
C ASP A 103 -4.62 -10.75 -5.17
N VAL A 104 -5.73 -10.88 -4.42
CA VAL A 104 -5.72 -11.02 -2.96
C VAL A 104 -4.94 -12.28 -2.59
N VAL A 105 -5.33 -13.42 -3.15
CA VAL A 105 -4.70 -14.73 -2.88
C VAL A 105 -3.23 -14.72 -3.29
N GLU A 106 -2.91 -14.15 -4.45
CA GLU A 106 -1.54 -14.01 -4.93
C GLU A 106 -0.68 -13.17 -3.97
N THR A 107 -1.20 -12.04 -3.50
CA THR A 107 -0.46 -11.14 -2.60
C THR A 107 -0.25 -11.79 -1.23
N ILE A 108 -1.27 -12.48 -0.68
CA ILE A 108 -1.15 -13.23 0.58
C ILE A 108 -0.06 -14.30 0.45
N ALA A 109 -0.10 -15.11 -0.61
CA ALA A 109 0.85 -16.19 -0.78
C ALA A 109 2.28 -15.70 -1.04
N LEU A 110 2.46 -14.56 -1.73
CA LEU A 110 3.77 -13.89 -1.85
C LEU A 110 4.29 -13.42 -0.49
N ASN A 111 3.44 -12.82 0.34
CA ASN A 111 3.83 -12.32 1.66
C ASN A 111 4.18 -13.47 2.61
N ILE A 112 3.44 -14.57 2.59
CA ILE A 112 3.77 -15.79 3.34
C ILE A 112 5.13 -16.33 2.90
N ALA A 113 5.36 -16.45 1.59
CA ALA A 113 6.62 -16.98 1.06
C ALA A 113 7.85 -16.12 1.41
N ARG A 114 7.67 -14.80 1.58
CA ARG A 114 8.73 -13.86 2.00
C ARG A 114 8.92 -13.80 3.52
N GLY A 115 8.05 -14.47 4.29
CA GLY A 115 7.97 -14.32 5.73
C GLY A 115 7.22 -13.05 6.10
N THR A 116 6.07 -13.21 6.74
CA THR A 116 5.25 -12.08 7.17
C THR A 116 4.59 -12.34 8.52
N ARG A 117 4.16 -11.25 9.17
CA ARG A 117 3.26 -11.29 10.33
C ARG A 117 1.83 -11.09 9.85
N TRP A 118 0.88 -11.13 10.77
CA TRP A 118 -0.55 -10.98 10.46
C TRP A 118 -0.87 -9.71 9.63
N ARG A 119 -0.16 -8.58 9.83
CA ARG A 119 -0.32 -7.37 9.02
C ARG A 119 -0.04 -7.56 7.53
N GLY A 120 0.85 -8.49 7.16
CA GLY A 120 1.06 -8.82 5.75
C GLY A 120 0.07 -9.82 5.18
N LEU A 121 -0.85 -10.35 6.00
CA LEU A 121 -2.03 -11.09 5.55
C LEU A 121 -3.21 -10.13 5.31
N ALA A 122 -3.26 -8.98 6.00
CA ALA A 122 -4.19 -7.87 5.78
C ALA A 122 -3.85 -7.07 4.48
N VAL A 123 -3.69 -7.79 3.36
CA VAL A 123 -3.28 -7.19 2.08
C VAL A 123 -4.40 -6.33 1.50
N LEU A 124 -4.05 -5.34 0.68
CA LEU A 124 -5.02 -4.49 -0.01
C LEU A 124 -6.01 -3.76 0.94
N GLY A 125 -5.66 -3.57 2.21
CA GLY A 125 -6.49 -2.93 3.24
C GLY A 125 -6.50 -1.39 3.25
N ASP A 126 -5.92 -0.72 2.25
CA ASP A 126 -5.95 0.75 2.19
C ASP A 126 -7.37 1.25 1.90
N ARG A 127 -8.01 1.85 2.92
CA ARG A 127 -9.39 2.36 2.92
C ARG A 127 -9.62 3.51 1.96
N ARG A 128 -8.57 4.24 1.58
CA ARG A 128 -8.68 5.31 0.58
C ARG A 128 -8.99 4.76 -0.81
N ILE A 129 -8.94 3.43 -0.97
CA ILE A 129 -9.04 2.74 -2.24
C ILE A 129 -10.13 1.68 -2.14
N MET A 130 -11.20 1.86 -2.90
CA MET A 130 -12.29 0.89 -3.02
C MET A 130 -11.90 -0.20 -4.04
N ARG A 131 -12.23 -1.45 -3.73
CA ARG A 131 -11.91 -2.61 -4.58
C ARG A 131 -13.13 -3.52 -4.73
N PRO A 132 -14.12 -3.13 -5.57
CA PRO A 132 -15.39 -3.84 -5.63
C PRO A 132 -15.29 -5.23 -6.28
N LEU A 133 -14.19 -5.56 -6.95
CA LEU A 133 -14.02 -6.84 -7.66
C LEU A 133 -13.31 -7.91 -6.83
N THR A 134 -12.98 -7.66 -5.57
CA THR A 134 -12.20 -8.61 -4.74
C THR A 134 -12.92 -9.94 -4.48
N HIS A 135 -14.23 -10.00 -4.69
CA HIS A 135 -15.04 -11.22 -4.62
C HIS A 135 -15.21 -11.92 -5.98
N TRP A 136 -14.63 -11.38 -7.06
CA TRP A 136 -14.67 -11.96 -8.40
C TRP A 136 -13.36 -12.67 -8.70
N THR A 137 -13.43 -13.86 -9.31
CA THR A 137 -12.25 -14.52 -9.87
C THR A 137 -11.88 -13.92 -11.22
N LYS A 138 -10.62 -14.08 -11.61
CA LYS A 138 -10.14 -13.71 -12.95
C LYS A 138 -10.99 -14.34 -14.05
N GLN A 139 -11.39 -15.59 -13.86
CA GLN A 139 -12.25 -16.30 -14.81
C GLN A 139 -13.62 -15.63 -14.96
N GLN A 140 -14.25 -15.24 -13.85
CA GLN A 140 -15.53 -14.53 -13.88
C GLN A 140 -15.43 -13.19 -14.60
N LEU A 141 -14.35 -12.44 -14.39
CA LEU A 141 -14.07 -11.19 -15.11
C LEU A 141 -13.92 -11.44 -16.62
N THR A 142 -13.17 -12.46 -17.02
CA THR A 142 -13.03 -12.84 -18.42
C THR A 142 -14.37 -13.24 -19.05
N THR A 143 -15.15 -14.08 -18.38
CA THR A 143 -16.49 -14.47 -18.84
C THR A 143 -17.41 -13.26 -18.99
N TYR A 144 -17.36 -12.32 -18.06
CA TYR A 144 -18.13 -11.08 -18.14
C TYR A 144 -17.72 -10.25 -19.35
N ALA A 145 -16.43 -10.00 -19.54
CA ALA A 145 -15.90 -9.20 -20.65
C ALA A 145 -16.32 -9.77 -22.01
N VAL A 146 -16.18 -11.09 -22.18
CA VAL A 146 -16.57 -11.80 -23.41
C VAL A 146 -18.08 -11.70 -23.64
N ARG A 147 -18.90 -11.97 -22.63
CA ARG A 147 -20.37 -11.89 -22.72
C ARG A 147 -20.86 -10.49 -23.08
N ARG A 148 -20.13 -9.46 -22.65
CA ARG A 148 -20.45 -8.05 -22.87
C ARG A 148 -19.78 -7.48 -24.13
N HIS A 149 -19.03 -8.30 -24.86
CA HIS A 149 -18.26 -7.90 -26.04
C HIS A 149 -17.36 -6.68 -25.77
N LEU A 150 -16.68 -6.69 -24.63
CA LEU A 150 -15.76 -5.62 -24.27
C LEU A 150 -14.44 -5.81 -25.03
N GLU A 151 -13.86 -4.70 -25.44
CA GLU A 151 -12.50 -4.64 -25.98
C GLU A 151 -11.55 -4.26 -24.84
N TRP A 152 -10.35 -4.84 -24.83
CA TRP A 152 -9.30 -4.50 -23.87
C TRP A 152 -7.93 -4.64 -24.52
N VAL A 153 -6.92 -4.04 -23.89
CA VAL A 153 -5.51 -4.20 -24.28
C VAL A 153 -4.93 -5.39 -23.52
N GLU A 154 -4.29 -6.31 -24.23
CA GLU A 154 -3.49 -7.36 -23.59
C GLU A 154 -2.14 -6.80 -23.18
N ASP A 155 -1.84 -6.89 -21.89
CA ASP A 155 -0.58 -6.37 -21.36
C ASP A 155 0.51 -7.44 -21.43
N GLU A 156 1.54 -7.25 -22.25
CA GLU A 156 2.72 -8.12 -22.28
C GLU A 156 3.68 -7.83 -21.11
N THR A 157 3.31 -7.16 -20.01
CA THR A 157 4.27 -6.88 -18.93
C THR A 157 4.43 -8.09 -18.03
N ASN A 158 5.59 -8.76 -18.06
CA ASN A 158 6.22 -9.39 -16.89
C ASN A 158 7.71 -9.67 -17.20
N ALA A 159 8.61 -8.72 -16.92
CA ALA A 159 10.06 -8.93 -17.17
C ALA A 159 10.91 -9.12 -15.90
N THR A 160 10.42 -8.84 -14.69
CA THR A 160 11.22 -9.04 -13.47
C THR A 160 10.31 -9.45 -12.31
N ASP A 161 10.71 -10.49 -11.56
CA ASP A 161 9.94 -11.31 -10.59
C ASP A 161 9.04 -12.43 -11.18
N VAL A 162 9.15 -12.62 -12.51
CA VAL A 162 8.51 -13.67 -13.34
C VAL A 162 8.53 -15.04 -12.68
N TYR A 163 9.67 -15.49 -12.16
CA TYR A 163 9.79 -16.90 -11.77
C TYR A 163 9.00 -17.24 -10.51
N THR A 164 9.12 -16.46 -9.43
CA THR A 164 8.39 -16.72 -8.19
C THR A 164 6.91 -16.43 -8.38
N ARG A 165 6.59 -15.28 -8.99
CA ARG A 165 5.23 -14.82 -9.18
C ARG A 165 4.45 -15.67 -10.18
N ASN A 166 5.03 -16.01 -11.35
CA ASN A 166 4.35 -16.89 -12.31
C ASN A 166 4.28 -18.33 -11.83
N ARG A 167 5.26 -18.82 -11.06
CA ARG A 167 5.15 -20.14 -10.42
C ARG A 167 4.02 -20.16 -9.41
N LEU A 168 3.88 -19.11 -8.61
CA LEU A 168 2.80 -18.99 -7.65
C LEU A 168 1.45 -18.86 -8.35
N ARG A 169 1.31 -17.95 -9.33
CA ARG A 169 0.10 -17.82 -10.16
C ARG A 169 -0.35 -19.15 -10.76
N ARG A 170 0.56 -19.91 -11.38
CA ARG A 170 0.23 -21.25 -11.93
C ARG A 170 -0.31 -22.21 -10.87
N LYS A 171 0.23 -22.16 -9.65
CA LYS A 171 -0.29 -22.99 -8.53
C LYS A 171 -1.65 -22.49 -8.05
N LEU A 172 -1.83 -21.19 -7.93
CA LEU A 172 -3.07 -20.56 -7.46
C LEU A 172 -4.21 -20.66 -8.46
N MET A 173 -3.93 -20.66 -9.77
CA MET A 173 -4.91 -20.88 -10.83
C MET A 173 -5.58 -22.26 -10.72
N ASN A 174 -4.89 -23.25 -10.15
CA ASN A 174 -5.42 -24.59 -9.95
C ASN A 174 -6.16 -24.76 -8.61
N LEU A 175 -6.27 -23.71 -7.79
CA LEU A 175 -7.05 -23.79 -6.57
C LEU A 175 -8.55 -23.86 -6.91
N PRO A 176 -9.29 -24.79 -6.28
CA PRO A 176 -10.75 -24.82 -6.36
C PRO A 176 -11.39 -23.49 -5.92
N ASP A 177 -12.51 -23.12 -6.53
CA ASP A 177 -13.20 -21.86 -6.23
C ASP A 177 -13.72 -21.79 -4.79
N ASP A 178 -14.10 -22.91 -4.18
CA ASP A 178 -14.50 -22.98 -2.77
C ASP A 178 -13.34 -22.67 -1.82
N VAL A 179 -12.12 -23.13 -2.15
CA VAL A 179 -10.91 -22.78 -1.39
C VAL A 179 -10.59 -21.29 -1.55
N LYS A 180 -10.72 -20.74 -2.76
CA LYS A 180 -10.53 -19.29 -2.98
C LYS A 180 -11.55 -18.47 -2.19
N GLN A 181 -12.79 -18.93 -2.11
CA GLN A 181 -13.83 -18.26 -1.33
C GLN A 181 -13.53 -18.32 0.18
N GLN A 182 -13.10 -19.47 0.72
CA GLN A 182 -12.69 -19.55 2.13
C GLN A 182 -11.53 -18.62 2.45
N LEU A 183 -10.53 -18.52 1.55
CA LEU A 183 -9.43 -17.57 1.70
C LEU A 183 -9.89 -16.11 1.63
N TYR A 184 -10.90 -15.81 0.81
CA TYR A 184 -11.51 -14.49 0.76
C TYR A 184 -12.17 -14.13 2.10
N ASP A 185 -12.97 -15.03 2.65
CA ASP A 185 -13.70 -14.79 3.90
C ASP A 185 -12.72 -14.56 5.06
N LEU A 186 -11.69 -15.41 5.18
CA LEU A 186 -10.61 -15.23 6.16
C LEU A 186 -9.82 -13.93 5.96
N TRP A 187 -9.62 -13.52 4.70
CA TRP A 187 -8.98 -12.25 4.40
C TRP A 187 -9.84 -11.05 4.83
N GLN A 188 -11.16 -11.12 4.66
CA GLN A 188 -12.06 -10.07 5.15
C GLN A 188 -12.01 -9.95 6.68
N GLU A 189 -12.11 -11.07 7.39
CA GLU A 189 -11.95 -11.10 8.86
C GLU A 189 -10.61 -10.52 9.29
N GLN A 190 -9.53 -10.87 8.58
CA GLN A 190 -8.19 -10.35 8.85
C GLN A 190 -8.08 -8.82 8.62
N LEU A 191 -8.82 -8.26 7.67
CA LEU A 191 -8.90 -6.81 7.46
C LEU A 191 -9.64 -6.12 8.61
N GLU A 192 -10.77 -6.67 9.03
CA GLU A 192 -11.55 -6.14 10.16
C GLU A 192 -10.75 -6.17 11.47
N LEU A 193 -10.04 -7.27 11.74
CA LEU A 193 -9.14 -7.37 12.88
C LEU A 193 -7.98 -6.37 12.79
N ALA A 194 -7.40 -6.20 11.60
CA ALA A 194 -6.32 -5.25 11.41
C ALA A 194 -6.75 -3.81 11.70
N GLU A 195 -7.96 -3.45 11.26
CA GLU A 195 -8.58 -2.16 11.55
C GLU A 195 -8.82 -1.98 13.05
N ALA A 196 -9.45 -2.94 13.71
CA ALA A 196 -9.73 -2.87 15.15
C ALA A 196 -8.44 -2.66 15.96
N ILE A 197 -7.37 -3.39 15.60
CA ILE A 197 -6.06 -3.25 16.23
C ILE A 197 -5.44 -1.87 15.96
N THR A 198 -5.54 -1.34 14.73
CA THR A 198 -5.05 0.00 14.41
C THR A 198 -5.79 1.07 15.20
N ASP A 199 -7.12 1.01 15.26
CA ASP A 199 -7.94 1.97 15.99
C ASP A 199 -7.63 1.96 17.49
N GLU A 200 -7.52 0.77 18.08
CA GLU A 200 -7.15 0.61 19.49
C GLU A 200 -5.71 1.08 19.75
N SER A 201 -4.78 0.78 18.85
CA SER A 201 -3.37 1.22 18.96
C SER A 201 -3.25 2.75 18.98
N VAL A 202 -3.98 3.44 18.10
CA VAL A 202 -3.98 4.91 18.06
C VAL A 202 -4.50 5.52 19.35
N GLN A 203 -5.51 4.91 19.99
CA GLN A 203 -6.06 5.38 21.27
C GLN A 203 -5.09 5.18 22.45
N LEU A 204 -4.25 4.15 22.40
CA LEU A 204 -3.27 3.84 23.45
C LEU A 204 -1.98 4.67 23.33
N LEU A 205 -1.67 5.16 22.13
CA LEU A 205 -0.46 5.93 21.86
C LEU A 205 -0.60 7.38 22.34
N THR A 206 0.52 7.93 22.81
CA THR A 206 0.65 9.32 23.27
C THR A 206 1.89 9.95 22.66
N GLU A 207 1.86 11.28 22.47
CA GLU A 207 3.03 12.04 22.04
C GLU A 207 3.39 13.09 23.11
N PRO A 208 4.61 13.03 23.70
CA PRO A 208 5.67 12.04 23.47
C PRO A 208 5.33 10.64 24.02
N LEU A 209 5.98 9.59 23.50
CA LEU A 209 5.71 8.20 23.89
C LEU A 209 5.97 8.00 25.39
N ASN A 210 5.00 7.42 26.12
CA ASN A 210 5.13 7.12 27.54
C ASN A 210 5.99 5.86 27.79
N ARG A 211 7.20 6.02 28.33
CA ARG A 211 8.11 4.88 28.56
C ARG A 211 7.58 3.90 29.60
N TYR A 212 6.93 4.35 30.66
CA TYR A 212 6.42 3.44 31.69
C TYR A 212 5.35 2.51 31.13
N PHE A 213 4.47 3.03 30.28
CA PHE A 213 3.47 2.22 29.59
C PHE A 213 4.13 1.13 28.76
N PHE A 214 5.08 1.49 27.88
CA PHE A 214 5.80 0.52 27.08
C PHE A 214 6.65 -0.46 27.91
N ILE A 215 7.16 -0.07 29.07
CA ILE A 215 7.86 -0.98 30.00
C ILE A 215 6.90 -2.03 30.56
N SER A 216 5.67 -1.64 30.88
CA SER A 216 4.68 -2.49 31.54
C SER A 216 3.98 -3.52 30.64
N ILE A 217 3.95 -3.30 29.33
CA ILE A 217 3.29 -4.19 28.37
C ILE A 217 4.26 -5.24 27.82
N ASP A 218 3.74 -6.30 27.22
CA ASP A 218 4.53 -7.35 26.60
C ASP A 218 5.27 -6.88 25.33
N MET A 219 6.28 -7.65 24.91
CA MET A 219 7.20 -7.26 23.83
C MET A 219 6.49 -7.16 22.48
N ALA A 220 5.55 -8.07 22.19
CA ALA A 220 4.85 -8.12 20.91
C ALA A 220 3.95 -6.90 20.70
N GLU A 221 3.21 -6.54 21.74
CA GLU A 221 2.29 -5.40 21.84
C GLU A 221 3.09 -4.10 21.73
N ALA A 222 4.19 -3.98 22.47
CA ALA A 222 5.08 -2.82 22.37
C ALA A 222 5.66 -2.64 20.97
N VAL A 223 6.07 -3.74 20.31
CA VAL A 223 6.57 -3.69 18.93
C VAL A 223 5.49 -3.20 17.99
N GLU A 224 4.25 -3.64 18.18
CA GLU A 224 3.16 -3.22 17.32
C GLU A 224 2.77 -1.76 17.52
N LEU A 225 2.62 -1.32 18.77
CA LEU A 225 2.33 0.08 19.09
C LEU A 225 3.41 1.01 18.55
N LEU A 226 4.69 0.64 18.70
CA LEU A 226 5.79 1.43 18.15
C LEU A 226 5.75 1.45 16.61
N ALA A 227 5.45 0.32 15.98
CA ALA A 227 5.35 0.24 14.53
C ALA A 227 4.21 1.11 13.99
N GLU A 228 3.06 1.13 14.68
CA GLU A 228 1.91 1.96 14.35
C GLU A 228 2.23 3.45 14.52
N TYR A 229 2.85 3.84 15.64
CA TYR A 229 3.30 5.21 15.87
C TYR A 229 4.23 5.70 14.74
N ILE A 230 5.22 4.88 14.34
CA ILE A 230 6.18 5.25 13.31
C ILE A 230 5.50 5.39 11.93
N ARG A 231 4.61 4.45 11.58
CA ARG A 231 3.86 4.51 10.30
C ARG A 231 3.02 5.77 10.21
N ASN A 232 2.27 6.10 11.25
CA ASN A 232 1.33 7.21 11.24
C ASN A 232 2.04 8.57 11.32
N THR A 233 3.13 8.67 12.08
CA THR A 233 3.84 9.94 12.29
C THR A 233 4.82 10.26 11.16
N PHE A 234 5.50 9.25 10.62
CA PHE A 234 6.63 9.47 9.71
C PHE A 234 6.41 8.93 8.29
N ALA A 235 5.29 8.26 8.02
CA ALA A 235 4.99 7.60 6.75
C ALA A 235 6.10 6.62 6.31
N THR A 236 6.75 5.96 7.27
CA THR A 236 7.80 4.98 7.03
C THR A 236 7.53 3.69 7.81
N SER A 237 8.20 2.61 7.45
CA SER A 237 8.12 1.33 8.13
C SER A 237 9.52 0.81 8.43
N LEU A 238 9.69 0.23 9.60
CA LEU A 238 10.94 -0.40 10.01
C LEU A 238 10.85 -1.92 9.88
N LEU A 239 12.00 -2.56 9.68
CA LEU A 239 12.10 -4.02 9.75
C LEU A 239 11.71 -4.50 11.15
N THR A 240 11.14 -5.70 11.23
CA THR A 240 10.80 -6.34 12.50
C THR A 240 11.95 -6.31 13.51
N SER A 241 13.17 -6.64 13.07
CA SER A 241 14.35 -6.63 13.94
C SER A 241 14.76 -5.23 14.39
N GLN A 242 14.50 -4.19 13.59
CA GLN A 242 14.72 -2.80 13.98
C GLN A 242 13.71 -2.38 15.05
N LEU A 243 12.43 -2.72 14.88
CA LEU A 243 11.38 -2.45 15.87
C LEU A 243 11.66 -3.15 17.20
N GLU A 244 12.05 -4.42 17.17
CA GLU A 244 12.39 -5.17 18.38
C GLU A 244 13.57 -4.54 19.13
N ARG A 245 14.63 -4.12 18.41
CA ARG A 245 15.74 -3.38 19.04
C ARG A 245 15.30 -2.02 19.59
N ALA A 246 14.46 -1.30 18.86
CA ALA A 246 13.94 0.00 19.30
C ALA A 246 13.09 -0.12 20.56
N VAL A 247 12.19 -1.10 20.63
CA VAL A 247 11.40 -1.39 21.84
C VAL A 247 12.29 -1.81 23.00
N LEU A 248 13.31 -2.65 22.76
CA LEU A 248 14.25 -3.04 23.81
C LEU A 248 14.99 -1.82 24.38
N ALA A 249 15.43 -0.90 23.53
CA ALA A 249 16.02 0.36 23.94
C ALA A 249 15.02 1.24 24.69
N LEU A 250 13.77 1.31 24.22
CA LEU A 250 12.72 2.08 24.87
C LEU A 250 12.42 1.55 26.29
N LYS A 251 12.42 0.23 26.46
CA LYS A 251 12.19 -0.43 27.75
C LYS A 251 13.38 -0.36 28.71
N THR A 252 14.62 -0.49 28.22
CA THR A 252 15.81 -0.71 29.08
C THR A 252 16.88 0.38 28.99
N GLY A 253 16.80 1.26 28.00
CA GLY A 253 17.80 2.28 27.71
C GLY A 253 17.95 3.33 28.81
N LYS A 254 19.19 3.79 29.01
CA LYS A 254 19.50 4.83 30.00
C LYS A 254 18.86 6.16 29.59
N PRO A 255 18.25 6.91 30.52
CA PRO A 255 17.79 8.27 30.24
C PRO A 255 18.92 9.14 29.70
N GLY A 256 18.60 10.03 28.75
CA GLY A 256 19.55 10.91 28.06
C GLY A 256 20.21 10.28 26.83
N THR A 257 20.02 8.99 26.57
CA THR A 257 20.58 8.32 25.38
C THR A 257 19.74 8.60 24.12
N VAL A 258 20.43 8.64 22.98
CA VAL A 258 19.84 8.74 21.64
C VAL A 258 20.16 7.45 20.89
N TRP A 259 19.16 6.89 20.22
CA TRP A 259 19.26 5.64 19.49
C TRP A 259 18.82 5.83 18.05
N GLN A 260 19.67 5.44 17.10
CA GLN A 260 19.27 5.30 15.71
C GLN A 260 18.45 4.02 15.55
N ILE A 261 17.15 4.15 15.29
CA ILE A 261 16.21 3.02 15.25
C ILE A 261 15.94 2.54 13.82
N GLY A 262 16.28 3.36 12.82
CA GLY A 262 16.14 3.04 11.41
C GLY A 262 16.82 4.06 10.52
N GLU A 263 16.71 3.86 9.21
CA GLU A 263 17.19 4.84 8.25
C GLU A 263 16.38 6.13 8.38
N GLY A 264 17.06 7.23 8.74
CA GLY A 264 16.44 8.53 8.89
C GLY A 264 15.61 8.73 10.18
N LEU A 265 15.68 7.83 11.18
CA LEU A 265 14.95 7.98 12.44
C LEU A 265 15.83 7.80 13.69
N GLU A 266 15.72 8.75 14.61
CA GLU A 266 16.33 8.71 15.93
C GLU A 266 15.30 8.77 17.04
N MET A 267 15.58 8.06 18.14
CA MET A 267 14.79 8.04 19.36
C MET A 267 15.62 8.54 20.54
N LYS A 268 15.19 9.64 21.16
CA LYS A 268 15.78 10.17 22.39
C LYS A 268 14.96 9.73 23.60
N LEU A 269 15.64 9.19 24.60
CA LEU A 269 15.02 8.68 25.82
C LEU A 269 15.14 9.68 26.97
N SER A 270 14.04 9.95 27.65
CA SER A 270 14.02 10.57 28.98
C SER A 270 13.73 9.52 30.05
N LEU A 271 13.63 9.92 31.33
CA LEU A 271 13.20 9.01 32.39
C LEU A 271 11.77 8.46 32.16
N LYS A 272 10.86 9.31 31.68
CA LYS A 272 9.42 9.01 31.59
C LYS A 272 8.90 8.87 30.16
N THR A 273 9.62 9.43 29.19
CA THR A 273 9.14 9.62 27.81
C THR A 273 10.20 9.24 26.79
N ALA A 274 9.78 8.95 25.57
CA ALA A 274 10.65 8.81 24.40
C ALA A 274 10.11 9.72 23.29
N ILE A 275 11.02 10.41 22.60
CA ILE A 275 10.69 11.27 21.45
C ILE A 275 11.41 10.69 20.24
N ILE A 276 10.70 10.57 19.12
CA ILE A 276 11.26 10.12 17.86
C ILE A 276 11.25 11.30 16.88
N LYS A 277 12.34 11.49 16.13
CA LYS A 277 12.43 12.53 15.10
C LYS A 277 13.01 11.94 13.81
N LYS A 278 12.66 12.57 12.67
CA LYS A 278 13.38 12.37 11.41
C LYS A 278 14.73 13.08 11.47
N ILE A 279 15.76 12.42 10.97
CA ILE A 279 17.08 13.01 10.78
C ILE A 279 17.44 13.00 9.31
N ASP A 280 18.00 14.11 8.81
CA ASP A 280 18.63 14.12 7.50
C ASP A 280 19.94 13.34 7.60
N LEU A 281 19.96 12.15 7.02
CA LEU A 281 21.19 11.44 6.73
C LEU A 281 21.87 12.14 5.55
N GLY A 282 22.38 13.35 5.77
CA GLY A 282 23.37 13.93 4.88
C GLY A 282 24.47 12.88 4.69
N ARG A 283 24.97 12.70 3.46
CA ARG A 283 26.19 11.91 3.20
C ARG A 283 27.29 12.46 4.11
N LYS A 284 27.47 11.87 5.29
CA LYS A 284 28.59 12.16 6.16
C LYS A 284 29.71 11.22 5.75
N ASP A 285 30.71 11.80 5.12
CA ASP A 285 32.01 11.18 4.93
C ASP A 285 32.55 10.72 6.29
N PHE A 286 33.30 9.62 6.28
CA PHE A 286 33.84 8.90 7.45
C PHE A 286 34.85 9.71 8.31
N SER A 287 34.93 11.04 8.19
CA SER A 287 35.92 11.88 8.88
C SER A 287 35.45 12.55 10.18
N ASP A 288 34.16 12.54 10.52
CA ASP A 288 33.63 13.37 11.61
C ASP A 288 33.34 12.62 12.93
N TYR A 289 34.11 11.60 13.27
CA TYR A 289 34.16 11.12 14.66
C TYR A 289 35.07 12.03 15.50
N GLY A 290 34.58 13.24 15.78
CA GLY A 290 35.11 14.17 16.77
C GLY A 290 33.97 14.63 17.67
N GLY A 291 34.07 14.34 18.97
CA GLY A 291 32.98 14.53 19.92
C GLY A 291 32.56 15.98 20.16
N LYS A 292 31.36 16.09 20.76
CA LYS A 292 30.61 17.28 21.19
C LYS A 292 29.97 18.06 20.05
N ASP A 293 28.65 17.88 19.91
CA ASP A 293 27.65 18.94 19.66
C ASP A 293 26.35 18.31 19.09
N ALA A 294 25.60 17.61 19.94
CA ALA A 294 24.26 17.09 19.62
C ALA A 294 23.20 17.51 20.66
N GLU A 295 23.50 18.52 21.47
CA GLU A 295 22.62 18.99 22.55
C GLU A 295 21.65 20.10 22.12
N GLN A 296 21.81 20.69 20.92
CA GLN A 296 21.03 21.87 20.50
C GLN A 296 19.74 21.58 19.71
N GLU A 297 19.50 20.38 19.18
CA GLU A 297 18.31 20.09 18.33
C GLU A 297 17.09 19.49 19.05
N TRP A 298 17.14 19.38 20.38
CA TRP A 298 16.11 18.71 21.17
C TRP A 298 15.35 19.64 22.13
N GLN A 299 15.38 20.94 21.89
CA GLN A 299 14.54 21.90 22.62
C GLN A 299 13.50 22.49 21.67
N GLU A 300 12.35 21.83 21.62
CA GLU A 300 11.00 22.34 21.35
C GLU A 300 10.01 21.18 21.55
#